data_AF-A0A5R9AMD9-F1
#
_entry.id   AF-A0A5R9AMD9-F1
#
_cell.length_a   1.000
_cell.length_b   1.000
_cell.length_c   1.000
_cell.angle_alpha   90.00
_cell.angle_beta   90.00
_cell.angle_gamma   90.00
#
_symmetry.space_group_name_H-M   'P 1'
#
loop_
_entity.id
_entity.type
_entity.pdbx_description
1 polymer ?
#
loop_
_entity_poly.entity_id
_entity_poly.type
_entity_poly.pdbx_seq_one_letter_code
_entity_poly.pdbx_strand_id
1 'polypeptide(L)'
;MTKNIFLGAFLTLVFTSCSNVDDNTPAAVLIQAEKVSNLHAPQTGGQGQPVGGEFAKFDFETGLPTTSDTDWDIAFRGTTIAVNGGAESGTAEEPARNGNAGVAIVTGTFDSVTSAEGLTFNQDADASFAIPTGSDNGWYNYNPQTHIISAIPGKVFVFKTTEGNFSKVELLSYYEDAPTTPDGMIDASLYYTFNYVYNPNEGETTFK
;
A
#
# COMPACT_ATOMS: atom_id res chain seq x y z
N MET A 1 44.56 2.65 -61.06
CA MET A 1 43.65 3.82 -61.01
C MET A 1 43.22 4.01 -59.57
N THR A 2 43.68 5.09 -58.97
CA THR A 2 43.37 5.54 -57.61
C THR A 2 41.93 6.05 -57.57
N LYS A 3 41.14 5.68 -56.57
CA LYS A 3 39.96 6.47 -56.18
C LYS A 3 39.68 6.31 -54.69
N ASN A 4 39.98 7.39 -53.98
CA ASN A 4 39.74 7.64 -52.57
C ASN A 4 38.23 7.61 -52.29
N ILE A 5 37.83 7.06 -51.14
CA ILE A 5 36.52 7.34 -50.54
C ILE A 5 36.75 7.99 -49.18
N PHE A 6 36.20 9.21 -49.10
CA PHE A 6 36.26 10.16 -48.00
C PHE A 6 35.63 9.60 -46.72
N LEU A 7 36.35 9.71 -45.60
CA LEU A 7 35.82 9.56 -44.25
C LEU A 7 35.22 10.90 -43.82
N GLY A 8 33.88 10.98 -43.76
CA GLY A 8 33.18 12.16 -43.26
C GLY A 8 33.19 12.18 -41.73
N ALA A 9 33.92 13.12 -41.14
CA ALA A 9 33.87 13.41 -39.71
C ALA A 9 32.61 14.22 -39.39
N PHE A 10 31.73 13.67 -38.54
CA PHE A 10 30.56 14.37 -38.01
C PHE A 10 30.98 15.12 -36.75
N LEU A 11 31.10 16.45 -36.85
CA LEU A 11 31.44 17.33 -35.73
C LEU A 11 30.15 17.73 -35.00
N THR A 12 29.84 17.05 -33.90
CA THR A 12 28.76 17.45 -32.98
C THR A 12 29.26 18.59 -32.08
N LEU A 13 28.71 19.79 -32.28
CA LEU A 13 28.82 20.89 -31.31
C LEU A 13 27.89 20.61 -30.12
N VAL A 14 28.47 20.41 -28.94
CA VAL A 14 27.74 20.38 -27.67
C VAL A 14 27.81 21.78 -27.07
N PHE A 15 26.68 22.46 -26.96
CA PHE A 15 26.58 23.71 -26.20
C PHE A 15 26.32 23.36 -24.74
N THR A 16 27.35 23.46 -23.89
CA THR A 16 27.20 23.45 -22.44
C THR A 16 26.81 24.85 -21.97
N SER A 17 25.51 25.04 -21.71
CA SER A 17 25.02 26.21 -20.99
C SER A 17 25.16 25.97 -19.49
N CYS A 18 26.25 26.47 -18.90
CA CYS A 18 26.37 26.57 -17.44
C CYS A 18 25.69 27.87 -16.97
N SER A 19 24.49 27.76 -16.42
CA SER A 19 23.99 28.74 -15.45
C SER A 19 24.29 28.21 -14.07
N ASN A 20 25.16 28.92 -13.34
CA ASN A 20 25.43 28.67 -11.93
C ASN A 20 24.14 28.89 -11.14
N VAL A 21 23.59 27.82 -10.58
CA VAL A 21 22.55 27.86 -9.56
C VAL A 21 23.05 26.97 -8.42
N ASP A 22 23.16 27.54 -7.23
CA ASP A 22 23.34 26.79 -5.98
C ASP A 22 22.06 25.98 -5.72
N ASP A 23 21.90 24.84 -6.42
CA ASP A 23 20.78 23.91 -6.26
C ASP A 23 21.16 22.82 -5.26
N ASN A 24 21.07 23.14 -3.96
CA ASN A 24 21.06 22.12 -2.89
C ASN A 24 19.62 21.72 -2.51
N THR A 25 18.62 22.04 -3.31
CA THR A 25 17.26 21.49 -3.14
C THR A 25 17.18 20.19 -3.93
N PRO A 26 16.99 19.03 -3.27
CA PRO A 26 16.73 17.79 -3.98
C PRO A 26 15.52 17.98 -4.91
N ALA A 27 15.66 17.59 -6.17
CA ALA A 27 14.52 17.58 -7.08
C ALA A 27 13.45 16.62 -6.54
N ALA A 28 12.19 17.08 -6.49
CA ALA A 28 11.07 16.26 -6.03
C ALA A 28 10.97 14.97 -6.86
N VAL A 29 10.89 13.84 -6.16
CA VAL A 29 10.67 12.51 -6.75
C VAL A 29 9.20 12.38 -7.13
N LEU A 30 8.91 11.65 -8.20
CA LEU A 30 7.54 11.47 -8.68
C LEU A 30 6.70 10.69 -7.65
N ILE A 31 5.46 11.16 -7.44
CA ILE A 31 4.42 10.41 -6.73
C ILE A 31 4.14 9.12 -7.51
N GLN A 32 4.11 8.00 -6.79
CA GLN A 32 3.89 6.67 -7.34
C GLN A 32 2.41 6.31 -7.20
N ALA A 33 1.78 5.83 -8.27
CA ALA A 33 0.37 5.45 -8.27
C ALA A 33 0.23 4.09 -8.97
N GLU A 34 -0.11 3.05 -8.21
CA GLU A 34 -0.04 1.68 -8.68
C GLU A 34 -1.24 0.86 -8.20
N LYS A 35 -1.49 -0.25 -8.90
CA LYS A 35 -2.48 -1.25 -8.50
C LYS A 35 -1.76 -2.54 -8.11
N VAL A 36 -1.91 -2.95 -6.85
CA VAL A 36 -1.48 -4.27 -6.40
C VAL A 36 -2.61 -5.25 -6.64
N SER A 37 -2.29 -6.36 -7.30
CA SER A 37 -3.24 -7.43 -7.62
C SER A 37 -2.76 -8.75 -7.02
N ASN A 38 -3.70 -9.57 -6.55
CA ASN A 38 -3.44 -10.93 -6.05
C ASN A 38 -2.41 -11.00 -4.91
N LEU A 39 -2.39 -10.03 -4.00
CA LEU A 39 -1.60 -10.15 -2.77
C LEU A 39 -2.23 -11.20 -1.87
N HIS A 40 -1.64 -12.39 -1.84
CA HIS A 40 -2.12 -13.49 -1.02
C HIS A 40 -1.87 -13.22 0.47
N ALA A 41 -2.94 -13.25 1.27
CA ALA A 41 -2.97 -12.95 2.70
C ALA A 41 -3.42 -14.19 3.50
N PRO A 42 -2.55 -15.20 3.63
CA PRO A 42 -2.92 -16.53 4.10
C PRO A 42 -3.45 -16.50 5.54
N GLN A 43 -4.51 -17.26 5.82
CA GLN A 43 -5.02 -17.47 7.17
C GLN A 43 -5.24 -18.95 7.43
N THR A 44 -4.83 -19.42 8.60
CA THR A 44 -5.17 -20.77 9.09
C THR A 44 -6.21 -20.69 10.21
N GLY A 45 -6.99 -21.75 10.37
CA GLY A 45 -8.07 -21.82 11.36
C GLY A 45 -9.23 -20.87 11.06
N GLY A 46 -9.83 -20.28 12.11
CA GLY A 46 -11.10 -19.55 12.01
C GLY A 46 -12.33 -20.45 12.11
N GLN A 47 -13.53 -19.87 11.98
CA GLN A 47 -14.81 -20.58 12.13
C GLN A 47 -14.93 -21.40 13.44
N GLY A 48 -14.47 -20.82 14.55
CA GLY A 48 -14.47 -21.46 15.87
C GLY A 48 -13.18 -22.20 16.23
N GLN A 49 -12.20 -22.26 15.33
CA GLN A 49 -10.83 -22.66 15.63
C GLN A 49 -9.92 -21.44 15.84
N PRO A 50 -8.81 -21.57 16.60
CA PRO A 50 -7.82 -20.51 16.72
C PRO A 50 -7.37 -20.00 15.35
N VAL A 51 -7.31 -18.68 15.18
CA VAL A 51 -6.82 -18.05 13.95
C VAL A 51 -5.30 -17.93 14.00
N GLY A 52 -4.63 -18.29 12.91
CA GLY A 52 -3.19 -18.14 12.72
C GLY A 52 -2.83 -17.93 11.24
N GLY A 53 -1.59 -18.20 10.89
CA GLY A 53 -0.97 -17.87 9.60
C GLY A 53 -0.14 -16.60 9.68
N GLU A 54 0.95 -16.57 8.91
CA GLU A 54 1.79 -15.39 8.75
C GLU A 54 1.03 -14.25 8.07
N PHE A 55 1.34 -13.01 8.43
CA PHE A 55 0.87 -11.86 7.69
C PHE A 55 1.72 -11.63 6.43
N ALA A 56 1.06 -11.38 5.30
CA ALA A 56 1.70 -10.88 4.10
C ALA A 56 1.99 -9.38 4.26
N LYS A 57 3.27 -9.02 4.40
CA LYS A 57 3.74 -7.64 4.57
C LYS A 57 3.92 -6.94 3.22
N PHE A 58 3.64 -5.64 3.18
CA PHE A 58 3.85 -4.76 2.05
C PHE A 58 4.50 -3.46 2.50
N ASP A 59 5.42 -2.97 1.68
CA ASP A 59 6.23 -1.78 1.93
C ASP A 59 5.96 -0.75 0.82
N PHE A 60 5.47 0.45 1.18
CA PHE A 60 5.07 1.45 0.18
C PHE A 60 6.28 2.08 -0.50
N GLU A 61 7.39 2.16 0.21
CA GLU A 61 8.68 2.69 -0.22
C GLU A 61 9.22 1.92 -1.43
N THR A 62 9.18 0.58 -1.35
CA THR A 62 9.56 -0.30 -2.46
C THR A 62 8.41 -0.62 -3.41
N GLY A 63 7.16 -0.46 -2.96
CA GLY A 63 5.95 -0.84 -3.72
C GLY A 63 5.79 -2.36 -3.88
N LEU A 64 6.39 -3.14 -2.99
CA LEU A 64 6.48 -4.60 -3.12
C LEU A 64 6.07 -5.34 -1.84
N PRO A 65 5.59 -6.59 -1.96
CA PRO A 65 5.54 -7.51 -0.84
C PRO A 65 6.94 -7.78 -0.31
N THR A 66 7.04 -7.94 1.01
CA THR A 66 8.34 -8.03 1.70
C THR A 66 8.32 -9.10 2.78
N THR A 67 9.46 -9.72 3.02
CA THR A 67 9.68 -10.60 4.16
C THR A 67 10.46 -9.91 5.28
N SER A 68 10.91 -8.66 5.08
CA SER A 68 11.72 -7.91 6.05
C SER A 68 10.98 -7.77 7.37
N ASP A 69 11.68 -7.97 8.49
CA ASP A 69 11.08 -7.82 9.81
C ASP A 69 10.78 -6.36 10.13
N THR A 70 11.53 -5.42 9.53
CA THR A 70 11.43 -3.97 9.80
C THR A 70 10.84 -3.18 8.64
N ASP A 71 11.11 -3.58 7.40
CA ASP A 71 10.80 -2.78 6.22
C ASP A 71 9.45 -3.22 5.67
N TRP A 72 8.39 -2.74 6.33
CA TRP A 72 6.99 -2.92 5.97
C TRP A 72 6.13 -1.87 6.65
N ASP A 73 5.04 -1.44 6.01
CA ASP A 73 4.09 -0.48 6.59
C ASP A 73 2.76 -1.10 6.94
N ILE A 74 2.29 -2.00 6.07
CA ILE A 74 1.00 -2.67 6.20
C ILE A 74 1.18 -4.17 6.04
N ALA A 75 0.36 -4.95 6.75
CA ALA A 75 0.39 -6.40 6.62
C ALA A 75 -1.02 -6.99 6.63
N PHE A 76 -1.22 -8.04 5.85
CA PHE A 76 -2.53 -8.63 5.60
C PHE A 76 -2.60 -10.08 6.05
N ARG A 77 -3.68 -10.46 6.72
CA ARG A 77 -4.01 -11.84 7.03
C ARG A 77 -5.51 -12.03 7.08
N GLY A 78 -6.07 -12.90 6.24
CA GLY A 78 -7.51 -13.02 6.20
C GLY A 78 -8.13 -11.67 5.93
N THR A 79 -9.14 -11.29 6.72
CA THR A 79 -9.74 -9.94 6.64
C THR A 79 -9.06 -8.90 7.53
N THR A 80 -8.00 -9.28 8.24
CA THR A 80 -7.28 -8.40 9.16
C THR A 80 -6.17 -7.66 8.44
N ILE A 81 -6.02 -6.37 8.77
CA ILE A 81 -4.96 -5.51 8.28
C ILE A 81 -4.26 -4.91 9.50
N ALA A 82 -2.95 -5.14 9.59
CA ALA A 82 -2.05 -4.59 10.58
C ALA A 82 -1.29 -3.39 10.01
N VAL A 83 -0.90 -2.46 10.88
CA VAL A 83 0.00 -1.35 10.55
C VAL A 83 1.29 -1.45 11.35
N ASN A 84 2.44 -1.14 10.76
CA ASN A 84 3.74 -1.20 11.45
C ASN A 84 3.95 -0.03 12.41
N GLY A 85 3.12 0.05 13.43
CA GLY A 85 3.28 1.03 14.50
C GLY A 85 2.45 0.68 15.71
N GLY A 86 2.85 1.25 16.85
CA GLY A 86 2.23 0.99 18.14
C GLY A 86 2.70 -0.35 18.72
N ALA A 87 1.76 -1.21 19.11
CA ALA A 87 2.06 -2.50 19.74
C ALA A 87 1.31 -3.66 19.05
N GLU A 88 1.83 -4.87 19.21
CA GLU A 88 1.14 -6.08 18.78
C GLU A 88 -0.24 -6.20 19.44
N SER A 89 -1.21 -6.68 18.68
CA SER A 89 -2.59 -6.87 19.12
C SER A 89 -2.80 -8.11 20.00
N GLY A 90 -1.80 -8.99 20.08
CA GLY A 90 -1.86 -10.28 20.79
C GLY A 90 -2.38 -11.44 19.94
N THR A 91 -2.44 -11.30 18.62
CA THR A 91 -2.83 -12.39 17.72
C THR A 91 -1.63 -13.26 17.36
N ALA A 92 -1.86 -14.57 17.14
CA ALA A 92 -0.78 -15.51 16.79
C ALA A 92 0.00 -15.03 15.56
N GLU A 93 1.32 -15.22 15.52
CA GLU A 93 2.16 -14.99 14.32
C GLU A 93 2.02 -13.60 13.66
N GLU A 94 1.60 -12.58 14.41
CA GLU A 94 1.65 -11.21 13.91
C GLU A 94 3.09 -10.66 13.93
N PRO A 95 3.47 -9.79 12.99
CA PRO A 95 4.81 -9.23 12.94
C PRO A 95 5.02 -8.23 14.08
N ALA A 96 6.22 -8.17 14.66
CA ALA A 96 6.53 -7.18 15.68
C ALA A 96 6.33 -5.76 15.14
N ARG A 97 5.63 -4.89 15.90
CA ARG A 97 5.51 -3.46 15.56
C ARG A 97 6.81 -2.76 15.93
N ASN A 98 7.61 -2.43 14.93
CA ASN A 98 8.93 -1.81 15.09
C ASN A 98 9.08 -0.48 14.33
N GLY A 99 8.05 -0.07 13.60
CA GLY A 99 7.95 1.23 12.97
C GLY A 99 7.08 2.23 13.74
N ASN A 100 6.85 3.38 13.12
CA ASN A 100 5.90 4.40 13.60
C ASN A 100 4.71 4.60 12.65
N ALA A 101 4.46 3.66 11.74
CA ALA A 101 3.39 3.76 10.78
C ALA A 101 2.03 3.89 11.47
N GLY A 102 1.08 4.51 10.79
CA GLY A 102 -0.27 4.68 11.30
C GLY A 102 -1.26 4.98 10.19
N VAL A 103 -2.55 4.88 10.50
CA VAL A 103 -3.63 4.98 9.52
C VAL A 103 -4.74 5.91 9.97
N ALA A 104 -5.25 6.69 9.01
CA ALA A 104 -6.48 7.45 9.10
C ALA A 104 -7.48 6.89 8.08
N ILE A 105 -8.74 6.70 8.49
CA ILE A 105 -9.81 6.26 7.60
C ILE A 105 -10.63 7.48 7.19
N VAL A 106 -10.64 7.77 5.89
CA VAL A 106 -11.32 8.94 5.32
C VAL A 106 -12.47 8.49 4.44
N THR A 107 -13.65 9.09 4.64
CA THR A 107 -14.80 8.85 3.77
C THR A 107 -14.70 9.73 2.53
N GLY A 108 -14.71 9.13 1.34
CA GLY A 108 -14.63 9.83 0.06
C GLY A 108 -14.26 8.88 -1.08
N THR A 109 -14.25 9.38 -2.31
CA THR A 109 -13.67 8.62 -3.43
C THR A 109 -12.15 8.65 -3.34
N PHE A 110 -11.47 7.66 -3.92
CA PHE A 110 -10.01 7.62 -3.97
C PHE A 110 -9.41 8.93 -4.51
N ASP A 111 -9.98 9.51 -5.58
CA ASP A 111 -9.52 10.77 -6.17
C ASP A 111 -9.77 12.01 -5.29
N SER A 112 -10.83 11.98 -4.48
CA SER A 112 -11.19 13.13 -3.63
C SER A 112 -10.25 13.34 -2.44
N VAL A 113 -9.56 12.28 -2.01
CA VAL A 113 -8.55 12.36 -0.95
C VAL A 113 -7.21 12.76 -1.57
N THR A 114 -6.88 14.04 -1.46
CA THR A 114 -5.74 14.64 -2.17
C THR A 114 -4.56 14.99 -1.28
N SER A 115 -4.74 14.92 0.05
CA SER A 115 -3.68 15.21 1.02
C SER A 115 -3.89 14.45 2.33
N ALA A 116 -2.79 14.20 3.04
CA ALA A 116 -2.72 13.70 4.40
C ALA A 116 -2.77 14.82 5.48
N GLU A 117 -2.75 16.09 5.08
CA GLU A 117 -2.71 17.24 5.98
C GLU A 117 -3.90 17.25 6.96
N GLY A 118 -3.60 17.45 8.25
CA GLY A 118 -4.59 17.53 9.31
C GLY A 118 -5.22 16.20 9.73
N LEU A 119 -4.79 15.07 9.15
CA LEU A 119 -5.26 13.75 9.55
C LEU A 119 -4.62 13.29 10.88
N THR A 120 -5.41 12.58 11.68
CA THR A 120 -4.94 11.89 12.88
C THR A 120 -4.74 10.42 12.55
N PHE A 121 -3.52 9.93 12.73
CA PHE A 121 -3.14 8.56 12.42
C PHE A 121 -3.20 7.69 13.67
N ASN A 122 -3.96 6.60 13.59
CA ASN A 122 -4.05 5.58 14.63
C ASN A 122 -3.03 4.47 14.35
N GLN A 123 -2.54 3.85 15.41
CA GLN A 123 -1.62 2.72 15.34
C GLN A 123 -2.27 1.48 15.95
N ASP A 124 -1.68 0.31 15.73
CA ASP A 124 -2.11 -0.90 16.41
C ASP A 124 -1.78 -0.80 17.91
N ALA A 125 -2.53 -1.50 18.74
CA ALA A 125 -2.34 -1.51 20.18
C ALA A 125 -2.71 -2.87 20.77
N ASP A 126 -2.39 -3.08 22.04
CA ASP A 126 -2.78 -4.28 22.77
C ASP A 126 -4.28 -4.56 22.58
N ALA A 127 -4.60 -5.79 22.18
CA ALA A 127 -5.95 -6.26 21.87
C ALA A 127 -6.71 -5.47 20.77
N SER A 128 -6.05 -4.63 19.95
CA SER A 128 -6.74 -3.84 18.92
C SER A 128 -5.90 -3.51 17.69
N PHE A 129 -6.52 -3.60 16.51
CA PHE A 129 -5.96 -3.12 15.25
C PHE A 129 -6.43 -1.68 14.97
N ALA A 130 -5.57 -0.86 14.37
CA ALA A 130 -5.87 0.50 13.94
C ALA A 130 -6.97 0.54 12.86
N ILE A 131 -7.01 -0.50 12.03
CA ILE A 131 -8.13 -0.79 11.12
C ILE A 131 -9.04 -1.80 11.82
N PRO A 132 -10.25 -1.41 12.27
CA PRO A 132 -11.13 -2.30 13.01
C PRO A 132 -11.49 -3.56 12.22
N THR A 133 -11.54 -4.70 12.90
CA THR A 133 -11.99 -5.96 12.29
C THR A 133 -13.52 -6.11 12.39
N GLY A 134 -14.06 -7.05 11.61
CA GLY A 134 -15.48 -7.36 11.56
C GLY A 134 -16.24 -6.58 10.48
N SER A 135 -17.33 -7.22 10.02
CA SER A 135 -18.22 -6.66 8.98
C SER A 135 -18.71 -5.27 9.36
N ASP A 136 -18.71 -4.35 8.40
CA ASP A 136 -19.17 -2.96 8.51
C ASP A 136 -18.34 -2.03 9.42
N ASN A 137 -17.27 -2.52 10.06
CA ASN A 137 -16.43 -1.69 10.93
C ASN A 137 -15.21 -1.12 10.18
N GLY A 138 -14.37 -2.01 9.64
CA GLY A 138 -13.13 -1.65 8.96
C GLY A 138 -13.34 -1.39 7.48
N TRP A 139 -12.81 -2.31 6.68
CA TRP A 139 -12.72 -2.17 5.23
C TRP A 139 -13.74 -2.99 4.44
N TYR A 140 -14.46 -3.92 5.08
CA TYR A 140 -15.32 -4.87 4.38
C TYR A 140 -16.71 -5.07 5.01
N ASN A 141 -17.66 -5.50 4.19
CA ASN A 141 -18.92 -6.11 4.59
C ASN A 141 -18.87 -7.62 4.28
N TYR A 142 -19.42 -8.44 5.18
CA TYR A 142 -19.63 -9.86 4.96
C TYR A 142 -21.11 -10.19 4.81
N ASN A 143 -21.48 -10.80 3.68
CA ASN A 143 -22.81 -11.34 3.46
C ASN A 143 -22.85 -12.83 3.85
N PRO A 144 -23.53 -13.21 4.95
CA PRO A 144 -23.58 -14.60 5.41
C PRO A 144 -24.45 -15.52 4.55
N GLN A 145 -25.32 -14.98 3.68
CA GLN A 145 -26.15 -15.79 2.78
C GLN A 145 -25.38 -16.27 1.56
N THR A 146 -24.48 -15.43 1.04
CA THR A 146 -23.67 -15.72 -0.15
C THR A 146 -22.22 -16.04 0.19
N HIS A 147 -21.83 -15.91 1.46
CA HIS A 147 -20.45 -16.01 1.94
C HIS A 147 -19.48 -15.03 1.26
N ILE A 148 -19.99 -13.87 0.81
CA ILE A 148 -19.19 -12.88 0.10
C ILE A 148 -18.61 -11.85 1.07
N ILE A 149 -17.32 -11.56 0.94
CA ILE A 149 -16.63 -10.42 1.56
C ILE A 149 -16.44 -9.35 0.49
N SER A 150 -16.99 -8.16 0.72
CA SER A 150 -16.91 -7.04 -0.23
C SER A 150 -16.27 -5.84 0.42
N ALA A 151 -15.36 -5.16 -0.29
CA ALA A 151 -14.81 -3.89 0.18
C ALA A 151 -15.92 -2.84 0.31
N ILE A 152 -15.88 -2.03 1.38
CA ILE A 152 -16.85 -0.96 1.61
C ILE A 152 -16.48 0.23 0.72
N PRO A 153 -17.31 0.61 -0.27
CA PRO A 153 -17.01 1.73 -1.14
C PRO A 153 -16.91 3.05 -0.37
N GLY A 154 -16.05 3.94 -0.85
CA GLY A 154 -15.91 5.27 -0.27
C GLY A 154 -15.09 5.32 1.01
N LYS A 155 -14.34 4.25 1.34
CA LYS A 155 -13.32 4.25 2.40
C LYS A 155 -11.92 4.32 1.80
N VAL A 156 -11.23 5.42 2.05
CA VAL A 156 -9.82 5.60 1.72
C VAL A 156 -8.99 5.50 3.00
N PHE A 157 -7.99 4.62 2.98
CA PHE A 157 -7.07 4.42 4.10
C PHE A 157 -5.82 5.23 3.81
N VAL A 158 -5.59 6.29 4.58
CA VAL A 158 -4.40 7.14 4.45
C VAL A 158 -3.41 6.69 5.50
N PHE A 159 -2.21 6.31 5.07
CA PHE A 159 -1.13 5.83 5.91
C PHE A 159 -0.05 6.90 6.03
N LYS A 160 0.46 7.05 7.25
CA LYS A 160 1.83 7.51 7.47
C LYS A 160 2.71 6.26 7.47
N THR A 161 3.73 6.22 6.62
CA THR A 161 4.65 5.08 6.49
C THR A 161 5.68 5.07 7.63
N THR A 162 6.45 4.01 7.73
CA THR A 162 7.52 3.88 8.74
C THR A 162 8.64 4.91 8.57
N GLU A 163 8.91 5.34 7.33
CA GLU A 163 9.83 6.44 7.02
C GLU A 163 9.22 7.84 7.25
N GLY A 164 7.91 7.91 7.52
CA GLY A 164 7.19 9.14 7.83
C GLY A 164 6.58 9.86 6.63
N ASN A 165 6.67 9.25 5.45
CA ASN A 165 5.99 9.69 4.23
C ASN A 165 4.52 9.25 4.24
N PHE A 166 3.78 9.55 3.18
CA PHE A 166 2.34 9.28 3.13
C PHE A 166 1.93 8.43 1.93
N SER A 167 1.03 7.49 2.18
CA SER A 167 0.36 6.69 1.17
C SER A 167 -1.16 6.77 1.35
N LYS A 168 -1.94 6.62 0.30
CA LYS A 168 -3.38 6.34 0.39
C LYS A 168 -3.73 5.06 -0.33
N VAL A 169 -4.68 4.30 0.20
CA VAL A 169 -5.11 3.00 -0.32
C VAL A 169 -6.63 2.95 -0.45
N GLU A 170 -7.11 2.37 -1.53
CA GLU A 170 -8.49 1.90 -1.67
C GLU A 170 -8.48 0.39 -1.94
N LEU A 171 -9.12 -0.39 -1.07
CA LEU A 171 -9.24 -1.83 -1.24
C LEU A 171 -10.37 -2.14 -2.22
N LEU A 172 -10.11 -3.04 -3.18
CA LEU A 172 -11.02 -3.32 -4.29
C LEU A 172 -11.61 -4.74 -4.21
N SER A 173 -10.79 -5.73 -3.86
CA SER A 173 -11.20 -7.14 -3.84
C SER A 173 -10.49 -7.94 -2.76
N TYR A 174 -11.15 -9.01 -2.32
CA TYR A 174 -10.65 -10.06 -1.42
C TYR A 174 -10.44 -11.41 -2.13
N TYR A 175 -10.74 -11.46 -3.43
CA TYR A 175 -10.71 -12.66 -4.26
C TYR A 175 -9.63 -12.55 -5.35
N GLU A 176 -9.02 -13.69 -5.66
CA GLU A 176 -8.02 -13.83 -6.71
C GLU A 176 -8.59 -13.35 -8.05
N ASP A 177 -7.78 -12.62 -8.81
CA ASP A 177 -8.09 -11.96 -10.07
C ASP A 177 -9.19 -10.89 -10.02
N ALA A 178 -9.67 -10.56 -8.81
CA ALA A 178 -10.68 -9.52 -8.56
C ALA A 178 -11.91 -9.61 -9.49
N PRO A 179 -12.67 -10.73 -9.45
CA PRO A 179 -13.87 -10.89 -10.24
C PRO A 179 -14.88 -9.77 -9.98
N THR A 180 -15.49 -9.26 -11.05
CA THR A 180 -16.52 -8.20 -10.95
C THR A 180 -17.77 -8.63 -10.18
N THR A 181 -18.01 -9.93 -10.08
CA THR A 181 -19.12 -10.52 -9.31
C THR A 181 -18.58 -11.78 -8.63
N PRO A 182 -18.00 -11.65 -7.42
CA PRO A 182 -17.40 -12.78 -6.73
C PRO A 182 -18.45 -13.81 -6.30
N ASP A 183 -18.10 -15.08 -6.37
CA ASP A 183 -18.82 -16.21 -5.80
C ASP A 183 -18.07 -16.72 -4.56
N GLY A 184 -18.65 -16.52 -3.37
CA GLY A 184 -18.04 -16.87 -2.10
C GLY A 184 -17.82 -18.38 -1.87
N MET A 185 -18.34 -19.24 -2.75
CA MET A 185 -18.19 -20.70 -2.67
C MET A 185 -17.19 -21.26 -3.70
N ILE A 186 -16.84 -20.48 -4.73
CA ILE A 186 -16.02 -20.93 -5.87
C ILE A 186 -14.72 -20.14 -5.97
N ASP A 187 -14.80 -18.81 -5.84
CA ASP A 187 -13.63 -17.95 -6.06
C ASP A 187 -12.66 -18.06 -4.89
N ALA A 188 -11.37 -18.17 -5.22
CA ALA A 188 -10.31 -18.20 -4.23
C ALA A 188 -10.28 -16.88 -3.45
N SER A 189 -10.60 -16.96 -2.16
CA SER A 189 -10.52 -15.83 -1.23
C SER A 189 -9.11 -15.71 -0.63
N LEU A 190 -8.86 -14.69 0.20
CA LEU A 190 -7.55 -14.37 0.81
C LEU A 190 -6.57 -13.70 -0.17
N TYR A 191 -7.08 -13.03 -1.21
CA TYR A 191 -6.26 -12.29 -2.16
C TYR A 191 -6.69 -10.83 -2.22
N TYR A 192 -5.84 -9.95 -1.73
CA TYR A 192 -6.11 -8.52 -1.79
C TYR A 192 -5.77 -7.96 -3.17
N THR A 193 -6.68 -7.14 -3.69
CA THR A 193 -6.42 -6.22 -4.78
C THR A 193 -6.74 -4.81 -4.31
N PHE A 194 -5.82 -3.87 -4.49
CA PHE A 194 -5.97 -2.49 -4.05
C PHE A 194 -5.22 -1.51 -4.94
N ASN A 195 -5.73 -0.29 -5.01
CA ASN A 195 -4.98 0.84 -5.55
C ASN A 195 -4.24 1.53 -4.41
N TYR A 196 -3.03 2.04 -4.68
CA TYR A 196 -2.37 2.95 -3.76
C TYR A 196 -1.70 4.11 -4.48
N VAL A 197 -1.51 5.21 -3.74
CA VAL A 197 -0.67 6.34 -4.15
C VAL A 197 0.31 6.61 -3.04
N TYR A 198 1.60 6.64 -3.33
CA TYR A 198 2.68 6.92 -2.39
C TYR A 198 3.44 8.19 -2.79
N ASN A 199 3.62 9.10 -1.83
CA ASN A 199 4.44 10.29 -2.01
C ASN A 199 5.81 10.09 -1.32
N PRO A 200 6.90 9.91 -2.08
CA PRO A 200 8.24 9.67 -1.53
C PRO A 200 8.97 10.95 -1.06
N ASN A 201 8.33 12.12 -1.17
CA ASN A 201 8.97 13.39 -0.84
C ASN A 201 8.80 13.70 0.65
N GLU A 202 9.92 13.78 1.37
CA GLU A 202 9.95 14.02 2.81
C GLU A 202 9.17 15.29 3.18
N GLY A 203 8.22 15.15 4.11
CA GLY A 203 7.40 16.25 4.62
C GLY A 203 6.24 16.68 3.71
N GLU A 204 6.15 16.17 2.48
CA GLU A 204 5.05 16.47 1.58
C GLU A 204 3.83 15.60 1.90
N THR A 205 2.64 16.22 1.88
CA THR A 205 1.40 15.54 2.26
C THR A 205 0.46 15.27 1.08
N THR A 206 0.77 15.77 -0.12
CA THR A 206 -0.13 15.68 -1.28
C THR A 206 -0.05 14.33 -1.97
N PHE A 207 -1.15 13.93 -2.63
CA PHE A 207 -1.24 12.73 -3.45
C PHE A 207 -1.35 13.02 -4.95
N LYS A 208 -1.07 14.26 -5.36
CA LYS A 208 -1.12 14.76 -6.73
C LYS A 208 -0.30 16.04 -6.87
#